data_AF-A0A832E9P6-F1
#
_entry.id   AF-A0A832E9P6-F1
#
_cell.length_a   1.000
_cell.length_b   1.000
_cell.length_c   1.000
_cell.angle_alpha   90.00
_cell.angle_beta   90.00
_cell.angle_gamma   90.00
#
_symmetry.space_group_name_H-M   'P 1'
#
loop_
_entity.id
_entity.type
_entity.pdbx_description
1 polymer ?
#
loop_
_entity_poly.entity_id
_entity_poly.type
_entity_poly.pdbx_seq_one_letter_code
_entity_poly.pdbx_strand_id
1 'polypeptide(L)'
;MAVCYGEILRKRGVARGDAERYDEVGFYYSPSNLGGCDRELYMQAKGVWSFAPGNHLLGIFRDGEAHEELTGSQLEKAGVRIVHAQRGCTLALPDHELIRSSRNIAGASFHVCPVCGEALPAPCLHGHIDFVVENPVSGRPEIIEHKAVNTTSWKTTVERLTQQGGRGAWAQHTRYCVQLGLYLVSLTRDEGLPEAEGVLLMKDKNTAQFLDIRLRYEAQADIVRIVGAEIEGRSVMGEDEVFAVRDFMRHAVNKVVRIEQALRTPENRHRLRAPTDHCAVCAARSACRMEFQVPVDDSPAGFELTMRAPADIAGQMVEMKRLTEEISALEKQRHGIKAYLVSVLKTLAEREKKPVCIVAFDEGLALKLRQWTRTDLDRRAYNALSPEDKAVVDKALKTTVYQYPVVQKIPRPT
;
A
#
# COMPACT_ATOMS: atom_id res chain seq x y z
N MET A 1 9.23 0.07 -11.13
CA MET A 1 10.27 1.01 -11.58
C MET A 1 11.56 0.65 -10.86
N ALA A 2 12.68 0.47 -11.54
CA ALA A 2 13.93 0.97 -10.97
C ALA A 2 13.76 2.49 -11.09
N VAL A 3 13.24 3.13 -10.04
CA VAL A 3 13.21 4.57 -10.03
C VAL A 3 14.68 4.96 -10.02
N CYS A 4 15.13 5.74 -10.99
CA CYS A 4 16.46 6.36 -10.93
C CYS A 4 16.43 7.23 -9.67
N TYR A 5 16.96 6.70 -8.56
CA TYR A 5 16.85 7.32 -7.24
C TYR A 5 17.54 8.69 -7.25
N GLY A 6 18.56 8.84 -8.09
CA GLY A 6 19.16 10.14 -8.39
C GLY A 6 18.16 11.17 -8.95
N GLU A 7 17.07 10.77 -9.61
CA GLU A 7 16.06 11.70 -10.15
C GLU A 7 15.06 12.18 -9.08
N ILE A 8 14.66 11.31 -8.13
CA ILE A 8 13.85 11.72 -6.96
C ILE A 8 14.64 12.71 -6.10
N LEU A 9 15.91 12.40 -5.82
CA LEU A 9 16.76 13.24 -4.98
C LEU A 9 17.08 14.58 -5.66
N ARG A 10 17.27 14.58 -6.99
CA ARG A 10 17.34 15.81 -7.78
C ARG A 10 16.07 16.66 -7.65
N LYS A 11 14.88 16.06 -7.71
CA LYS A 11 13.60 16.77 -7.51
C LYS A 11 13.44 17.33 -6.09
N ARG A 12 14.13 16.75 -5.11
CA ARG A 12 14.18 17.23 -3.71
C ARG A 12 15.36 18.18 -3.42
N GLY A 13 16.11 18.61 -4.44
CA GLY A 13 17.18 19.60 -4.29
C GLY A 13 18.52 19.05 -3.80
N VAL A 14 18.72 17.73 -3.80
CA VAL A 14 20.00 17.10 -3.48
C VAL A 14 20.99 17.38 -4.62
N ALA A 15 22.20 17.80 -4.27
CA ALA A 15 23.23 18.16 -5.25
C ALA A 15 23.52 16.99 -6.21
N ARG A 16 23.77 17.31 -7.48
CA ARG A 16 23.93 16.31 -8.56
C ARG A 16 25.00 15.25 -8.26
N GLY A 17 26.12 15.65 -7.64
CA GLY A 17 27.19 14.72 -7.24
C GLY A 17 26.80 13.76 -6.12
N ASP A 18 25.84 14.14 -5.26
CA ASP A 18 25.28 13.25 -4.25
C ASP A 18 24.23 12.33 -4.90
N ALA A 19 23.36 12.86 -5.77
CA ALA A 19 22.34 12.09 -6.50
C ALA A 19 22.92 10.92 -7.32
N GLU A 20 24.08 11.10 -7.96
CA GLU A 20 24.76 10.04 -8.72
C GLU A 20 25.36 8.96 -7.80
N ARG A 21 25.73 9.28 -6.53
CA ARG A 21 26.08 8.27 -5.51
C ARG A 21 24.86 7.47 -5.03
N TYR A 22 23.65 7.97 -5.22
CA TYR A 22 22.41 7.27 -4.86
C TYR A 22 21.85 6.38 -5.99
N ASP A 23 22.33 6.47 -7.23
CA ASP A 23 22.04 5.43 -8.23
C ASP A 23 22.82 4.12 -7.91
N GLU A 24 23.80 4.19 -7.01
CA GLU A 24 24.40 3.06 -6.30
C GLU A 24 23.71 2.74 -4.96
N VAL A 25 22.44 3.11 -4.75
CA VAL A 25 21.69 2.70 -3.54
C VAL A 25 21.66 1.17 -3.49
N GLY A 26 22.62 0.64 -2.75
CA GLY A 26 22.69 -0.75 -2.34
C GLY A 26 21.39 -1.16 -1.69
N PHE A 27 21.11 -2.45 -1.82
CA PHE A 27 20.01 -3.07 -1.13
C PHE A 27 20.09 -2.78 0.38
N TYR A 28 18.97 -2.35 0.97
CA TYR A 28 18.81 -2.22 2.41
C TYR A 28 17.71 -3.18 2.89
N TYR A 29 17.88 -3.68 4.10
CA TYR A 29 16.86 -4.49 4.74
C TYR A 29 15.73 -3.58 5.24
N SER A 30 14.51 -3.84 4.79
CA SER A 30 13.30 -3.20 5.30
C SER A 30 12.40 -4.21 6.01
N PRO A 31 11.52 -3.77 6.92
CA PRO A 31 10.51 -4.64 7.52
C PRO A 31 9.68 -5.39 6.47
N SER A 32 9.30 -4.71 5.39
CA SER A 32 8.52 -5.29 4.29
C SER A 32 9.29 -6.40 3.54
N ASN A 33 10.62 -6.32 3.40
CA ASN A 33 11.42 -7.34 2.72
C ASN A 33 11.74 -8.53 3.64
N LEU A 34 11.92 -8.28 4.94
CA LEU A 34 12.24 -9.34 5.90
C LEU A 34 11.15 -10.39 6.08
N GLY A 35 9.91 -10.06 5.75
CA GLY A 35 8.83 -11.04 5.75
C GLY A 35 8.76 -11.92 4.48
N GLY A 36 9.55 -11.61 3.43
CA GLY A 36 9.71 -12.47 2.24
C GLY A 36 10.47 -13.76 2.55
N CYS A 37 10.99 -14.49 1.57
CA CYS A 37 11.82 -15.66 1.85
C CYS A 37 13.32 -15.37 1.83
N ASP A 38 14.14 -16.26 2.42
CA ASP A 38 15.59 -16.03 2.51
C ASP A 38 16.21 -15.91 1.10
N ARG A 39 15.78 -16.74 0.14
CA ARG A 39 16.31 -16.69 -1.23
C ARG A 39 15.91 -15.42 -1.98
N GLU A 40 14.65 -14.98 -1.88
CA GLU A 40 14.19 -13.71 -2.48
C GLU A 40 15.00 -12.54 -1.93
N LEU A 41 15.17 -12.50 -0.60
CA LEU A 41 15.92 -11.44 0.07
C LEU A 41 17.38 -11.42 -0.35
N TYR A 42 18.01 -12.59 -0.48
CA TYR A 42 19.37 -12.74 -1.02
C TYR A 42 19.49 -12.26 -2.47
N MET A 43 18.52 -12.58 -3.34
CA MET A 43 18.52 -12.10 -4.73
C MET A 43 18.41 -10.57 -4.78
N GLN A 44 17.51 -9.98 -3.99
CA GLN A 44 17.39 -8.53 -3.87
C GLN A 44 18.69 -7.90 -3.37
N ALA A 45 19.35 -8.51 -2.39
CA ALA A 45 20.65 -8.07 -1.87
C ALA A 45 21.79 -8.15 -2.88
N LYS A 46 21.68 -9.02 -3.89
CA LYS A 46 22.57 -9.07 -5.06
C LYS A 46 22.25 -8.03 -6.13
N GLY A 47 21.24 -7.20 -5.94
CA GLY A 47 20.74 -6.28 -6.96
C GLY A 47 19.88 -6.96 -8.04
N VAL A 48 19.51 -8.23 -7.84
CA VAL A 48 18.56 -8.92 -8.71
C VAL A 48 17.15 -8.59 -8.22
N TRP A 49 16.65 -7.45 -8.70
CA TRP A 49 15.31 -7.00 -8.40
C TRP A 49 14.29 -7.85 -9.17
N SER A 50 13.26 -8.28 -8.45
CA SER A 50 12.15 -9.07 -8.97
C SER A 50 11.23 -8.32 -9.94
N PHE A 51 11.61 -7.11 -10.37
CA PHE A 51 10.86 -6.31 -11.33
C PHE A 51 11.71 -6.04 -12.55
N ALA A 52 11.68 -6.98 -13.51
CA ALA A 52 12.06 -6.64 -14.87
C ALA A 52 11.11 -5.50 -15.32
N PRO A 53 11.61 -4.34 -15.79
CA PRO A 53 10.79 -3.18 -16.18
C PRO A 53 9.88 -3.42 -17.40
N GLY A 54 9.73 -4.65 -17.89
CA GLY A 54 9.24 -4.95 -19.23
C GLY A 54 7.73 -4.82 -19.45
N ASN A 55 6.92 -4.47 -18.45
CA ASN A 55 5.48 -4.28 -18.65
C ASN A 55 4.97 -3.06 -17.89
N HIS A 56 5.07 -1.88 -18.51
CA HIS A 56 4.60 -0.60 -17.98
C HIS A 56 3.12 -0.65 -17.55
N LEU A 57 2.29 -1.46 -18.21
CA LEU A 57 0.89 -1.67 -17.84
C LEU A 57 0.72 -2.29 -16.44
N LEU A 58 1.56 -3.26 -16.06
CA LEU A 58 1.51 -3.86 -14.72
C LEU A 58 1.92 -2.87 -13.60
N GLY A 59 2.71 -1.85 -13.93
CA GLY A 59 3.04 -0.75 -13.03
C GLY A 59 1.87 0.22 -12.83
N ILE A 60 1.09 0.47 -13.88
CA ILE A 60 -0.11 1.33 -13.83
C ILE A 60 -1.23 0.65 -13.04
N PHE A 61 -1.39 -0.67 -13.17
CA PHE A 61 -2.33 -1.44 -12.35
C PHE A 61 -1.78 -1.83 -10.96
N ARG A 62 -0.56 -1.40 -10.61
CA ARG A 62 0.01 -1.53 -9.26
C ARG A 62 -0.46 -0.36 -8.39
N ASP A 63 -1.77 -0.25 -8.33
CA ASP A 63 -2.61 0.73 -7.63
C ASP A 63 -2.50 0.67 -6.09
N GLY A 64 -1.33 0.29 -5.56
CA GLY A 64 -1.11 0.17 -4.11
C GLY A 64 -1.37 1.50 -3.40
N GLU A 65 -0.77 2.57 -3.91
CA GLU A 65 -0.91 3.93 -3.35
C GLU A 65 -2.36 4.43 -3.42
N ALA A 66 -3.07 4.29 -4.54
CA ALA A 66 -4.46 4.74 -4.59
C ALA A 66 -5.38 3.89 -3.70
N HIS A 67 -5.11 2.58 -3.55
CA HIS A 67 -5.85 1.77 -2.58
C HIS A 67 -5.61 2.24 -1.13
N GLU A 68 -4.39 2.65 -0.79
CA GLU A 68 -4.07 3.24 0.52
C GLU A 68 -4.80 4.58 0.70
N GLU A 69 -4.70 5.52 -0.25
CA GLU A 69 -5.40 6.82 -0.19
C GLU A 69 -6.93 6.67 -0.06
N LEU A 70 -7.52 5.75 -0.84
CA LEU A 70 -8.94 5.44 -0.76
C LEU A 70 -9.33 4.85 0.60
N THR A 71 -8.50 3.97 1.15
CA THR A 71 -8.72 3.37 2.47
C THR A 71 -8.63 4.42 3.58
N GLY A 72 -7.63 5.31 3.53
CA GLY A 72 -7.53 6.44 4.44
C GLY A 72 -8.77 7.34 4.39
N SER A 73 -9.23 7.67 3.19
CA SER A 73 -10.46 8.45 2.99
C SER A 73 -11.71 7.75 3.56
N GLN A 74 -11.78 6.43 3.45
CA GLN A 74 -12.88 5.63 4.02
C GLN A 74 -12.83 5.61 5.55
N LEU A 75 -11.65 5.46 6.15
CA LEU A 75 -11.46 5.52 7.60
C LEU A 75 -11.93 6.87 8.16
N GLU A 76 -11.52 7.98 7.55
CA GLU A 76 -11.95 9.32 7.97
C GLU A 76 -13.45 9.53 7.82
N LYS A 77 -14.05 9.06 6.71
CA LYS A 77 -15.51 9.08 6.50
C LYS A 77 -16.26 8.25 7.54
N ALA A 78 -15.65 7.18 8.06
CA ALA A 78 -16.17 6.38 9.16
C ALA A 78 -15.95 7.01 10.55
N GLY A 79 -15.33 8.20 10.62
CA GLY A 79 -15.05 8.90 11.87
C GLY A 79 -13.77 8.45 12.57
N VAL A 80 -12.94 7.62 11.93
CA VAL A 80 -11.61 7.25 12.46
C VAL A 80 -10.66 8.42 12.22
N ARG A 81 -10.04 8.92 13.28
CA ARG A 81 -9.08 10.02 13.17
C ARG A 81 -7.69 9.47 12.86
N ILE A 82 -7.21 9.74 11.65
CA ILE A 82 -5.83 9.46 11.25
C ILE A 82 -4.92 10.56 11.83
N VAL A 83 -4.00 10.16 12.71
CA VAL A 83 -3.00 11.04 13.34
C VAL A 83 -1.81 11.24 12.40
N HIS A 84 -1.36 10.14 11.77
CA HIS A 84 -0.31 10.16 10.76
C HIS A 84 -0.61 9.17 9.65
N ALA A 85 -0.34 9.54 8.39
CA ALA A 85 -0.28 8.63 7.27
C ALA A 85 1.17 8.48 6.82
N GLN A 86 1.57 7.28 6.38
CA GLN A 86 2.93 6.97 5.93
C GLN A 86 4.00 7.38 6.96
N ARG A 87 3.80 6.99 8.23
CA ARG A 87 4.73 7.32 9.31
C ARG A 87 6.00 6.47 9.21
N GLY A 88 7.16 7.12 9.06
CA GLY A 88 8.46 6.46 9.13
C GLY A 88 8.66 5.76 10.49
N CYS A 89 9.19 4.55 10.46
CA CYS A 89 9.41 3.70 11.62
C CYS A 89 10.79 3.04 11.51
N THR A 90 11.66 3.35 12.46
CA THR A 90 13.05 2.87 12.48
C THR A 90 13.24 1.90 13.63
N LEU A 91 13.67 0.70 13.30
CA LEU A 91 14.02 -0.35 14.25
C LEU A 91 15.53 -0.53 14.28
N ALA A 92 16.15 -0.18 15.40
CA ALA A 92 17.58 -0.45 15.58
C ALA A 92 17.83 -1.97 15.59
N LEU A 93 18.79 -2.46 14.81
CA LEU A 93 19.20 -3.86 14.90
C LEU A 93 20.25 -4.02 16.01
N PRO A 94 20.28 -5.16 16.71
CA PRO A 94 21.35 -5.46 17.65
C PRO A 94 22.70 -5.33 16.97
N ASP A 95 23.67 -4.89 17.76
CA ASP A 95 25.04 -4.82 17.30
C ASP A 95 25.58 -6.21 16.96
N HIS A 96 25.73 -6.49 15.67
CA HIS A 96 26.22 -7.76 15.16
C HIS A 96 27.24 -7.50 14.06
N GLU A 97 28.41 -8.13 14.14
CA GLU A 97 29.55 -7.89 13.24
C GLU A 97 29.16 -7.96 11.76
N LEU A 98 28.45 -9.03 11.37
CA LEU A 98 27.98 -9.23 9.99
C LEU A 98 26.97 -8.16 9.52
N ILE A 99 26.21 -7.56 10.42
CA ILE A 99 25.25 -6.49 10.11
C ILE A 99 25.96 -5.13 10.10
N ARG A 100 26.99 -4.92 10.92
CA ARG A 100 27.87 -3.74 10.81
C ARG A 100 28.64 -3.70 9.50
N SER A 101 29.08 -4.86 9.05
CA SER A 101 29.88 -5.00 7.83
C SER A 101 29.03 -5.33 6.60
N SER A 102 27.70 -5.48 6.75
CA SER A 102 26.79 -5.61 5.62
C SER A 102 26.79 -4.33 4.84
N ARG A 103 27.36 -4.37 3.62
CA ARG A 103 27.49 -3.30 2.63
C ARG A 103 26.85 -1.97 3.03
N ASN A 104 27.54 -1.23 3.90
CA ASN A 104 27.60 0.21 3.79
C ASN A 104 28.17 0.47 2.39
N ILE A 105 27.29 0.83 1.47
CA ILE A 105 27.62 1.34 0.14
C ILE A 105 28.81 2.28 0.33
N ALA A 106 29.98 1.90 -0.20
CA ALA A 106 31.19 2.74 -0.24
C ALA A 106 31.52 3.53 1.06
N GLY A 107 31.40 2.91 2.25
CA GLY A 107 31.79 3.56 3.50
C GLY A 107 30.81 4.62 4.04
N ALA A 108 29.58 4.70 3.51
CA ALA A 108 28.55 5.56 4.08
C ALA A 108 28.01 4.98 5.40
N SER A 109 28.04 5.76 6.49
CA SER A 109 27.51 5.39 7.81
C SER A 109 25.98 5.48 7.91
N PHE A 110 25.31 5.89 6.83
CA PHE A 110 23.88 6.11 6.78
C PHE A 110 23.29 5.81 5.39
N HIS A 111 21.99 5.56 5.34
CA HIS A 111 21.21 5.40 4.12
C HIS A 111 20.04 6.40 4.13
N VAL A 112 19.61 6.91 2.98
CA VAL A 112 18.47 7.83 2.92
C VAL A 112 17.21 7.06 2.52
N CYS A 113 16.17 7.13 3.34
CA CYS A 113 14.89 6.52 2.99
C CYS A 113 14.32 7.18 1.73
N PRO A 114 13.91 6.42 0.70
CA PRO A 114 13.34 7.03 -0.49
C PRO A 114 11.94 7.60 -0.31
N VAL A 115 11.20 7.16 0.71
CA VAL A 115 9.84 7.62 0.98
C VAL A 115 9.91 8.94 1.76
N CYS A 116 10.38 8.93 3.01
CA CYS A 116 10.46 10.13 3.86
C CYS A 116 11.70 11.01 3.64
N GLY A 117 12.76 10.52 2.99
CA GLY A 117 14.02 11.28 2.83
C GLY A 117 14.90 11.33 4.08
N GLU A 118 14.57 10.60 5.14
CA GLU A 118 15.34 10.57 6.39
C GLU A 118 16.69 9.86 6.20
N ALA A 119 17.75 10.40 6.82
CA ALA A 119 19.06 9.76 6.90
C ALA A 119 19.10 8.78 8.08
N LEU A 120 19.28 7.51 7.78
CA LEU A 120 19.08 6.39 8.69
C LEU A 120 20.43 5.77 9.06
N PRO A 121 20.74 5.60 10.36
CA PRO A 121 22.00 5.04 10.81
C PRO A 121 22.06 3.53 10.53
N ALA A 122 23.18 3.05 9.99
CA ALA A 122 23.40 1.62 9.90
C ALA A 122 23.94 1.05 11.24
N PRO A 123 23.48 -0.13 11.73
CA PRO A 123 22.45 -0.98 11.14
C PRO A 123 21.05 -0.74 11.72
N CYS A 124 20.09 -0.40 10.86
CA CYS A 124 18.68 -0.34 11.23
C CYS A 124 17.79 -0.91 10.13
N LEU A 125 16.57 -1.27 10.48
CA LEU A 125 15.48 -1.49 9.54
C LEU A 125 14.61 -0.24 9.55
N HIS A 126 14.23 0.24 8.37
CA HIS A 126 13.31 1.36 8.26
C HIS A 126 12.18 1.02 7.30
N GLY A 127 10.97 1.38 7.69
CA GLY A 127 9.76 1.22 6.90
C GLY A 127 8.76 2.34 7.20
N HIS A 128 7.60 2.28 6.55
CA HIS A 128 6.52 3.25 6.71
C HIS A 128 5.27 2.51 7.13
N ILE A 129 4.65 2.99 8.20
CA ILE A 129 3.34 2.53 8.69
C ILE A 129 2.29 3.29 7.89
N ASP A 130 1.38 2.56 7.26
CA ASP A 130 0.39 3.17 6.36
C ASP A 130 -0.48 4.19 7.11
N PHE A 131 -1.04 3.83 8.28
CA PHE A 131 -1.78 4.75 9.13
C PHE A 131 -1.48 4.58 10.62
N VAL A 132 -1.45 5.69 11.35
CA VAL A 132 -1.56 5.74 12.81
C VAL A 132 -2.86 6.44 13.12
N VAL A 133 -3.77 5.76 13.82
CA VAL A 133 -5.11 6.25 14.13
C VAL A 133 -5.29 6.41 15.63
N GLU A 134 -6.16 7.34 16.03
CA GLU A 134 -6.60 7.44 17.42
C GLU A 134 -7.68 6.38 17.67
N ASN A 135 -7.41 5.41 18.53
CA ASN A 135 -8.42 4.43 18.94
C ASN A 135 -9.35 5.11 19.95
N PRO A 136 -10.65 5.32 19.62
CA PRO A 136 -11.55 6.08 20.47
C PRO A 136 -11.92 5.33 21.76
N VAL A 137 -11.76 4.01 21.79
CA VAL A 137 -12.09 3.18 22.96
C VAL A 137 -10.96 3.21 23.99
N SER A 138 -9.71 3.04 23.53
CA SER A 138 -8.55 3.00 24.42
C SER A 138 -7.89 4.36 24.63
N GLY A 139 -8.17 5.35 23.77
CA GLY A 139 -7.46 6.63 23.71
C GLY A 139 -5.99 6.51 23.31
N ARG A 140 -5.54 5.31 22.88
CA ARG A 140 -4.15 5.04 22.49
C ARG A 140 -4.02 5.08 20.96
N PRO A 141 -2.82 5.42 20.43
CA PRO A 141 -2.56 5.27 19.01
C PRO A 141 -2.58 3.79 18.64
N GLU A 142 -3.32 3.46 17.59
CA GLU A 142 -3.33 2.16 16.96
C GLU A 142 -2.71 2.30 15.58
N ILE A 143 -1.89 1.34 15.18
CA ILE A 143 -1.28 1.36 13.85
C ILE A 143 -2.03 0.43 12.90
N ILE A 144 -2.20 0.87 11.66
CA ILE A 144 -2.84 0.10 10.61
C ILE A 144 -1.85 -0.04 9.47
N GLU A 145 -1.54 -1.28 9.12
CA GLU A 145 -0.80 -1.63 7.91
C GLU A 145 -1.81 -2.15 6.89
N HIS A 146 -1.96 -1.48 5.75
CA HIS A 146 -2.95 -1.80 4.74
C HIS A 146 -2.33 -2.56 3.56
N LYS A 147 -2.96 -3.65 3.14
CA LYS A 147 -2.49 -4.45 1.99
C LYS A 147 -3.65 -4.87 1.10
N ALA A 148 -3.67 -4.32 -0.11
CA ALA A 148 -4.57 -4.78 -1.16
C ALA A 148 -3.95 -5.97 -1.91
N VAL A 149 -4.63 -7.13 -1.89
CA VAL A 149 -4.16 -8.37 -2.52
C VAL A 149 -5.21 -8.93 -3.50
N ASN A 150 -4.79 -9.80 -4.41
CA ASN A 150 -5.75 -10.47 -5.31
C ASN A 150 -6.63 -11.48 -4.55
N THR A 151 -7.80 -11.82 -5.10
CA THR A 151 -8.74 -12.77 -4.50
C THR A 151 -8.11 -14.11 -4.12
N THR A 152 -7.21 -14.66 -4.94
CA THR A 152 -6.57 -15.94 -4.61
C THR A 152 -5.74 -15.82 -3.33
N SER A 153 -4.95 -14.76 -3.20
CA SER A 153 -4.12 -14.51 -2.02
C SER A 153 -5.00 -14.28 -0.79
N TRP A 154 -6.06 -13.48 -0.94
CA TRP A 154 -7.04 -13.20 0.12
C TRP A 154 -7.74 -14.47 0.61
N LYS A 155 -8.31 -15.26 -0.31
CA LYS A 155 -8.99 -16.53 0.02
C LYS A 155 -8.06 -17.50 0.71
N THR A 156 -6.82 -17.63 0.21
CA THR A 156 -5.85 -18.51 0.86
C THR A 156 -5.49 -18.01 2.27
N THR A 157 -5.44 -16.69 2.52
CA THR A 157 -5.31 -16.15 3.88
C THR A 157 -6.45 -16.65 4.76
N VAL A 158 -7.69 -16.46 4.31
CA VAL A 158 -8.90 -16.76 5.07
C VAL A 158 -9.01 -18.25 5.35
N GLU A 159 -8.84 -19.09 4.32
CA GLU A 159 -8.84 -20.55 4.43
C GLU A 159 -7.79 -21.01 5.45
N ARG A 160 -6.59 -20.42 5.45
CA ARG A 160 -5.54 -20.81 6.40
C ARG A 160 -5.77 -20.29 7.82
N LEU A 161 -6.34 -19.09 7.98
CA LEU A 161 -6.77 -18.59 9.30
C LEU A 161 -7.80 -19.54 9.90
N THR A 162 -8.80 -19.93 9.11
CA THR A 162 -9.95 -20.73 9.54
C THR A 162 -9.66 -22.22 9.69
N GLN A 163 -8.86 -22.83 8.79
CA GLN A 163 -8.62 -24.29 8.79
C GLN A 163 -7.40 -24.73 9.60
N GLN A 164 -6.42 -23.84 9.80
CA GLN A 164 -5.14 -24.20 10.43
C GLN A 164 -4.92 -23.48 11.76
N GLY A 165 -5.99 -22.95 12.37
CA GLY A 165 -5.94 -22.22 13.64
C GLY A 165 -4.88 -21.12 13.66
N GLY A 166 -4.83 -20.34 12.58
CA GLY A 166 -3.83 -19.28 12.38
C GLY A 166 -2.39 -19.73 12.04
N ARG A 167 -2.00 -21.02 12.23
CA ARG A 167 -0.64 -21.49 11.89
C ARG A 167 -0.33 -21.36 10.40
N GLY A 168 -1.32 -21.63 9.56
CA GLY A 168 -1.19 -21.50 8.11
C GLY A 168 -1.08 -20.06 7.63
N ALA A 169 -1.79 -19.16 8.32
CA ALA A 169 -1.82 -17.74 7.98
C ALA A 169 -0.44 -17.11 8.15
N TRP A 170 0.28 -17.50 9.21
CA TRP A 170 1.69 -17.12 9.37
C TRP A 170 2.56 -17.65 8.25
N ALA A 171 2.46 -18.94 7.90
CA ALA A 171 3.33 -19.53 6.87
C ALA A 171 3.20 -18.88 5.48
N GLN A 172 2.05 -18.26 5.17
CA GLN A 172 1.77 -17.68 3.85
C GLN A 172 1.75 -16.13 3.81
N HIS A 173 1.33 -15.49 4.90
CA HIS A 173 1.33 -14.03 5.03
C HIS A 173 2.37 -13.56 6.05
N THR A 174 3.41 -14.38 6.25
CA THR A 174 4.65 -14.00 6.97
C THR A 174 5.10 -12.63 6.53
N ARG A 175 4.92 -12.26 5.25
CA ARG A 175 5.42 -10.98 4.77
C ARG A 175 4.87 -9.80 5.55
N TYR A 176 3.55 -9.70 5.60
CA TYR A 176 2.88 -8.54 6.18
C TYR A 176 2.74 -8.66 7.70
N CYS A 177 2.57 -9.87 8.24
CA CYS A 177 2.60 -10.09 9.69
C CYS A 177 3.99 -9.80 10.28
N VAL A 178 5.07 -10.19 9.60
CA VAL A 178 6.44 -9.86 10.02
C VAL A 178 6.69 -8.36 9.90
N GLN A 179 6.24 -7.73 8.82
CA GLN A 179 6.37 -6.29 8.64
C GLN A 179 5.70 -5.52 9.78
N LEU A 180 4.41 -5.80 10.04
CA LEU A 180 3.67 -5.17 11.13
C LEU A 180 4.28 -5.52 12.49
N GLY A 181 4.66 -6.77 12.72
CA GLY A 181 5.34 -7.18 13.95
C GLY A 181 6.64 -6.40 14.22
N LEU A 182 7.44 -6.12 13.19
CA LEU A 182 8.65 -5.31 13.32
C LEU A 182 8.33 -3.84 13.62
N TYR A 183 7.25 -3.29 13.08
CA TYR A 183 6.77 -1.95 13.46
C TYR A 183 6.34 -1.92 14.94
N LEU A 184 5.58 -2.92 15.39
CA LEU A 184 5.20 -3.04 16.80
C LEU A 184 6.41 -3.14 17.72
N VAL A 185 7.46 -3.86 17.32
CA VAL A 185 8.72 -3.91 18.07
C VAL A 185 9.35 -2.53 18.17
N SER A 186 9.51 -1.80 17.06
CA SER A 186 10.11 -0.47 17.06
C SER A 186 9.35 0.49 17.97
N LEU A 187 8.02 0.54 17.84
CA LEU A 187 7.15 1.37 18.67
C LEU A 187 7.26 1.02 20.16
N THR A 188 7.35 -0.28 20.49
CA THR A 188 7.37 -0.72 21.88
C THR A 188 8.74 -0.53 22.52
N ARG A 189 9.80 -0.95 21.83
CA ARG A 189 11.16 -1.02 22.38
C ARG A 189 11.94 0.28 22.19
N ASP A 190 11.83 0.90 21.02
CA ASP A 190 12.66 2.06 20.65
C ASP A 190 11.92 3.37 20.97
N GLU A 191 10.58 3.40 20.90
CA GLU A 191 9.76 4.57 21.29
C GLU A 191 9.12 4.47 22.68
N GLY A 192 9.22 3.32 23.35
CA GLY A 192 8.78 3.14 24.74
C GLY A 192 7.27 3.00 24.94
N LEU A 193 6.51 2.59 23.91
CA LEU A 193 5.07 2.32 24.04
C LEU A 193 4.84 0.96 24.74
N PRO A 194 4.23 0.88 25.93
CA PRO A 194 4.25 -0.34 26.76
C PRO A 194 3.65 -1.59 26.10
N GLU A 195 2.60 -1.41 25.29
CA GLU A 195 1.86 -2.47 24.61
C GLU A 195 1.30 -1.91 23.30
N ALA A 196 2.04 -2.07 22.21
CA ALA A 196 1.56 -1.69 20.89
C ALA A 196 0.71 -2.82 20.29
N GLU A 197 -0.50 -2.47 19.86
CA GLU A 197 -1.33 -3.28 18.99
C GLU A 197 -1.37 -2.65 17.60
N GLY A 198 -1.51 -3.51 16.59
CA GLY A 198 -1.63 -3.07 15.22
C GLY A 198 -2.59 -3.95 14.45
N VAL A 199 -3.21 -3.37 13.43
CA VAL A 199 -4.12 -4.05 12.52
C VAL A 199 -3.45 -4.20 11.17
N LEU A 200 -3.30 -5.43 10.70
CA LEU A 200 -3.02 -5.70 9.30
C LEU A 200 -4.37 -5.76 8.57
N LEU A 201 -4.69 -4.69 7.83
CA LEU A 201 -5.92 -4.54 7.07
C LEU A 201 -5.72 -5.07 5.65
N MET A 202 -6.25 -6.25 5.36
CA MET A 202 -6.14 -6.90 4.05
C MET A 202 -7.40 -6.71 3.22
N LYS A 203 -7.27 -6.06 2.06
CA LYS A 203 -8.36 -5.84 1.12
C LYS A 203 -8.28 -6.80 -0.06
N ASP A 204 -9.37 -7.49 -0.39
CA ASP A 204 -9.50 -8.16 -1.69
C ASP A 204 -9.72 -7.11 -2.79
N LYS A 205 -8.77 -7.00 -3.73
CA LYS A 205 -8.83 -6.06 -4.85
C LYS A 205 -10.06 -6.23 -5.73
N ASN A 206 -10.62 -7.43 -5.79
CA ASN A 206 -11.70 -7.77 -6.70
C ASN A 206 -13.09 -7.58 -6.07
N THR A 207 -13.22 -7.87 -4.77
CA THR A 207 -14.51 -7.81 -4.06
C THR A 207 -14.64 -6.62 -3.12
N ALA A 208 -13.53 -5.91 -2.85
CA ALA A 208 -13.42 -4.86 -1.84
C ALA A 208 -13.76 -5.31 -0.41
N GLN A 209 -13.77 -6.62 -0.15
CA GLN A 209 -13.93 -7.16 1.20
C GLN A 209 -12.66 -6.94 2.03
N PHE A 210 -12.86 -6.67 3.32
CA PHE A 210 -11.78 -6.47 4.28
C PHE A 210 -11.63 -7.65 5.24
N LEU A 211 -10.38 -7.98 5.52
CA LEU A 211 -9.94 -8.90 6.55
C LEU A 211 -9.00 -8.14 7.49
N ASP A 212 -9.36 -8.06 8.76
CA ASP A 212 -8.64 -7.33 9.79
C ASP A 212 -7.89 -8.36 10.63
N ILE A 213 -6.56 -8.33 10.65
CA ILE A 213 -5.74 -9.23 11.47
C ILE A 213 -5.05 -8.42 12.55
N ARG A 214 -5.42 -8.64 13.82
CA ARG A 214 -4.87 -7.89 14.96
C ARG A 214 -3.63 -8.56 15.50
N LEU A 215 -2.54 -7.80 15.57
CA LEU A 215 -1.26 -8.24 16.12
C LEU A 215 -0.95 -7.49 17.42
N ARG A 216 -0.35 -8.19 18.38
CA ARG A 216 0.19 -7.63 19.62
C ARG A 216 1.64 -8.07 19.79
N TYR A 217 2.51 -7.16 20.23
CA TYR A 217 3.88 -7.49 20.60
C TYR A 217 4.08 -7.42 22.13
N GLU A 218 4.61 -8.50 22.71
CA GLU A 218 4.95 -8.63 24.13
C GLU A 218 6.47 -8.47 24.30
N ALA A 219 6.93 -7.24 24.56
CA ALA A 219 8.36 -6.93 24.57
C ALA A 219 9.20 -7.73 25.58
N GLN A 220 8.66 -8.00 26.77
CA GLN A 220 9.39 -8.75 27.80
C GLN A 220 9.72 -10.19 27.37
N ALA A 221 8.86 -10.79 26.54
CA ALA A 221 8.99 -12.17 26.11
C ALA A 221 9.50 -12.32 24.66
N ASP A 222 9.69 -11.22 23.93
CA ASP A 222 9.95 -11.19 22.48
C ASP A 222 8.95 -12.05 21.70
N ILE A 223 7.65 -11.79 21.92
CA ILE A 223 6.55 -12.54 21.30
C ILE A 223 5.66 -11.63 20.48
N VAL A 224 5.46 -11.95 19.20
CA VAL A 224 4.37 -11.37 18.40
C VAL A 224 3.21 -12.37 18.32
N ARG A 225 2.00 -11.90 18.61
CA ARG A 225 0.78 -12.71 18.58
C ARG A 225 -0.22 -12.20 17.58
N ILE A 226 -0.94 -13.09 16.92
CA ILE A 226 -2.24 -12.73 16.34
C ILE A 226 -3.27 -12.91 17.46
N VAL A 227 -3.90 -11.81 17.86
CA VAL A 227 -4.87 -11.77 18.98
C VAL A 227 -6.32 -11.74 18.50
N GLY A 228 -6.54 -11.63 17.18
CA GLY A 228 -7.86 -11.75 16.57
C GLY A 228 -7.78 -11.58 15.06
N ALA A 229 -8.77 -12.12 14.35
CA ALA A 229 -8.98 -11.83 12.94
C ALA A 229 -10.47 -11.75 12.64
N GLU A 230 -10.88 -10.75 11.87
CA GLU A 230 -12.28 -10.47 11.56
C GLU A 230 -12.46 -10.22 10.06
N ILE A 231 -13.55 -10.73 9.48
CA ILE A 231 -14.00 -10.38 8.13
C ILE A 231 -15.31 -9.62 8.28
N GLU A 232 -15.32 -8.35 7.89
CA GLU A 232 -16.52 -7.49 7.97
C GLU A 232 -17.17 -7.53 9.37
N GLY A 233 -16.33 -7.46 10.42
CA GLY A 233 -16.76 -7.51 11.83
C GLY A 233 -17.17 -8.89 12.37
N ARG A 234 -16.98 -9.97 11.60
CA ARG A 234 -17.21 -11.34 12.07
C ARG A 234 -15.89 -12.02 12.36
N SER A 235 -15.71 -12.51 13.59
CA SER A 235 -14.52 -13.29 13.95
C SER A 235 -14.38 -14.51 13.05
N VAL A 236 -13.17 -14.71 12.52
CA VAL A 236 -12.79 -15.89 11.73
C VAL A 236 -11.72 -16.75 12.41
N MET A 237 -11.33 -16.37 13.62
CA MET A 237 -10.49 -17.18 14.51
C MET A 237 -11.31 -17.68 15.70
N GLY A 238 -11.00 -18.89 16.19
CA GLY A 238 -11.60 -19.39 17.42
C GLY A 238 -11.16 -18.57 18.65
N GLU A 239 -12.02 -18.47 19.67
CA GLU A 239 -11.76 -17.67 20.88
C GLU A 239 -10.48 -18.08 21.63
N ASP A 240 -10.07 -19.35 21.52
CA ASP A 240 -8.87 -19.91 22.17
C ASP A 240 -7.61 -19.94 21.27
N GLU A 241 -7.71 -19.50 20.01
CA GLU A 241 -6.63 -19.64 19.04
C GLU A 241 -5.69 -18.43 19.04
N VAL A 242 -4.80 -18.37 20.04
CA VAL A 242 -3.72 -17.37 20.05
C VAL A 242 -2.48 -17.96 19.37
N PHE A 243 -2.22 -17.52 18.13
CA PHE A 243 -0.94 -17.86 17.49
C PHE A 243 0.15 -16.89 17.96
N ALA A 244 1.32 -17.44 18.32
CA ALA A 244 2.46 -16.68 18.82
C ALA A 244 3.77 -17.08 18.11
N VAL A 245 4.54 -16.10 17.64
CA VAL A 245 5.95 -16.26 17.30
C VAL A 245 6.80 -15.79 18.46
N ARG A 246 7.49 -16.72 19.11
CA ARG A 246 8.50 -16.43 20.15
C ARG A 246 9.84 -16.11 19.50
N ASP A 247 10.71 -15.42 20.24
CA ASP A 247 12.04 -15.02 19.73
C ASP A 247 11.92 -14.24 18.40
N PHE A 248 10.87 -13.43 18.26
CA PHE A 248 10.51 -12.79 16.98
C PHE A 248 11.65 -11.91 16.45
N MET A 249 12.23 -11.07 17.30
CA MET A 249 13.38 -10.25 16.93
C MET A 249 14.60 -11.08 16.63
N ARG A 250 14.86 -12.13 17.41
CA ARG A 250 15.96 -13.06 17.14
C ARG A 250 15.81 -13.70 15.75
N HIS A 251 14.59 -14.08 15.35
CA HIS A 251 14.31 -14.63 14.03
C HIS A 251 14.59 -13.63 12.90
N ALA A 252 14.17 -12.37 13.06
CA ALA A 252 14.43 -11.30 12.11
C ALA A 252 15.94 -11.02 11.95
N VAL A 253 16.66 -10.89 13.07
CA VAL A 253 18.12 -10.67 13.10
C VAL A 253 18.86 -11.86 12.48
N ASN A 254 18.54 -13.08 12.88
CA ASN A 254 19.15 -14.30 12.32
C ASN A 254 18.93 -14.41 10.82
N LYS A 255 17.80 -13.91 10.31
CA LYS A 255 17.54 -13.86 8.88
C LYS A 255 18.51 -12.92 8.18
N VAL A 256 18.63 -11.67 8.62
CA VAL A 256 19.62 -10.72 8.10
C VAL A 256 21.02 -11.33 8.11
N VAL A 257 21.42 -11.91 9.25
CA VAL A 257 22.73 -12.56 9.40
C VAL A 257 22.93 -13.69 8.38
N ARG A 258 21.93 -14.58 8.17
CA ARG A 258 22.04 -15.66 7.17
C ARG A 258 22.22 -15.12 5.75
N ILE A 259 21.52 -14.05 5.39
CA ILE A 259 21.67 -13.43 4.07
C ILE A 259 23.09 -12.87 3.91
N GLU A 260 23.56 -12.11 4.90
CA GLU A 260 24.91 -11.54 4.89
C GLU A 260 26.00 -12.61 4.83
N GLN A 261 25.85 -13.71 5.56
CA GLN A 261 26.75 -14.86 5.46
C GLN A 261 26.76 -15.45 4.05
N ALA A 262 25.59 -15.63 3.43
CA ALA A 262 25.48 -16.17 2.08
C ALA A 262 26.05 -15.23 1.01
N LEU A 263 25.97 -13.91 1.22
CA LEU A 263 26.56 -12.91 0.33
C LEU A 263 28.10 -12.91 0.36
N ARG A 264 28.70 -13.19 1.53
CA ARG A 264 30.16 -13.22 1.70
C ARG A 264 30.78 -14.56 1.37
N THR A 265 30.10 -15.63 1.73
CA THR A 265 30.57 -17.00 1.61
C THR A 265 29.54 -17.74 0.78
N PRO A 266 29.71 -17.78 -0.55
CA PRO A 266 28.71 -18.33 -1.45
C PRO A 266 28.40 -19.80 -1.17
N GLU A 267 29.28 -20.53 -0.48
CA GLU A 267 29.04 -21.88 0.02
C GLU A 267 27.85 -21.91 0.97
N ASN A 268 27.63 -20.87 1.81
CA ASN A 268 26.51 -20.80 2.74
C ASN A 268 25.13 -20.62 2.07
N ARG A 269 25.08 -20.41 0.75
CA ARG A 269 23.82 -20.30 -0.02
C ARG A 269 22.88 -21.48 0.20
N HIS A 270 23.39 -22.71 0.35
CA HIS A 270 22.54 -23.90 0.58
C HIS A 270 21.72 -23.82 1.87
N ARG A 271 22.13 -22.98 2.84
CA ARG A 271 21.43 -22.77 4.11
C ARG A 271 20.24 -21.81 3.98
N LEU A 272 20.07 -21.15 2.83
CA LEU A 272 18.97 -20.23 2.58
C LEU A 272 17.67 -20.99 2.31
N ARG A 273 16.70 -20.75 3.19
CA ARG A 273 15.39 -21.40 3.16
C ARG A 273 14.56 -20.89 1.98
N ALA A 274 14.07 -21.80 1.14
CA ALA A 274 13.01 -21.49 0.18
C ALA A 274 11.65 -21.61 0.88
N PRO A 275 10.66 -20.77 0.54
CA PRO A 275 9.27 -21.05 0.83
C PRO A 275 8.78 -22.02 -0.24
N THR A 276 8.08 -23.08 0.12
CA THR A 276 7.52 -24.00 -0.89
C THR A 276 6.32 -23.39 -1.60
N ASP A 277 5.48 -22.65 -0.87
CA ASP A 277 4.12 -22.33 -1.31
C ASP A 277 4.03 -21.05 -2.16
N HIS A 278 4.99 -20.13 -2.04
CA HIS A 278 5.01 -18.85 -2.75
C HIS A 278 5.87 -18.82 -3.98
N CYS A 279 6.70 -19.85 -4.20
CA CYS A 279 7.61 -19.88 -5.32
C CYS A 279 6.89 -19.81 -6.66
N ALA A 280 5.64 -20.28 -6.76
CA ALA A 280 4.86 -20.26 -8.00
C ALA A 280 4.64 -18.83 -8.54
N VAL A 281 4.35 -17.88 -7.63
CA VAL A 281 4.03 -16.48 -7.92
C VAL A 281 5.15 -15.51 -7.54
N CYS A 282 6.27 -16.03 -7.01
CA CYS A 282 7.43 -15.22 -6.65
C CYS A 282 8.08 -14.62 -7.90
N ALA A 283 8.22 -13.31 -7.93
CA ALA A 283 8.80 -12.63 -9.09
C ALA A 283 10.32 -12.84 -9.23
N ALA A 284 11.01 -13.30 -8.17
CA ALA A 284 12.41 -13.75 -8.23
C ALA A 284 12.56 -15.23 -8.63
N ARG A 285 11.47 -15.96 -8.93
CA ARG A 285 11.49 -17.42 -9.15
C ARG A 285 12.48 -17.86 -10.23
N SER A 286 12.53 -17.20 -11.37
CA SER A 286 13.42 -17.57 -12.48
C SER A 286 14.89 -17.45 -12.07
N ALA A 287 15.28 -16.29 -11.54
CA ALA A 287 16.64 -16.04 -11.06
C ALA A 287 17.01 -16.95 -9.89
N CYS A 288 16.08 -17.17 -8.95
CA CYS A 288 16.27 -18.10 -7.83
C CYS A 288 16.45 -19.54 -8.32
N ARG A 289 15.72 -20.01 -9.33
CA ARG A 289 15.88 -21.37 -9.89
C ARG A 289 17.21 -21.55 -10.59
N MET A 290 17.71 -20.52 -11.27
CA MET A 290 19.02 -20.55 -11.90
C MET A 290 20.15 -20.62 -10.87
N GLU A 291 20.05 -19.85 -9.78
CA GLU A 291 21.11 -19.78 -8.76
C GLU A 291 21.05 -20.92 -7.72
N PHE A 292 19.84 -21.32 -7.33
CA PHE A 292 19.61 -22.43 -6.40
C PHE A 292 18.98 -23.56 -7.20
N GLN A 293 19.79 -24.30 -7.95
CA GLN A 293 19.37 -25.53 -8.61
C GLN A 293 18.73 -26.43 -7.55
N VAL A 294 17.40 -26.53 -7.60
CA VAL A 294 16.65 -27.50 -6.80
C VAL A 294 16.85 -28.83 -7.53
N PRO A 295 17.26 -29.92 -6.84
CA PRO A 295 17.14 -31.25 -7.43
C PRO A 295 15.71 -31.38 -7.95
N VAL A 296 15.56 -31.72 -9.23
CA VAL A 296 14.25 -31.82 -9.88
C VAL A 296 13.57 -33.09 -9.39
N ASP A 297 13.22 -33.14 -8.11
CA ASP A 297 12.32 -34.16 -7.58
C ASP A 297 10.90 -33.61 -7.75
N ASP A 298 10.18 -34.21 -8.70
CA ASP A 298 8.74 -34.19 -8.88
C ASP A 298 8.04 -32.85 -8.59
N SER A 299 8.43 -31.81 -9.32
CA SER A 299 7.48 -30.71 -9.54
C SER A 299 6.26 -31.34 -10.23
N PRO A 300 5.03 -31.22 -9.68
CA PRO A 300 3.84 -31.78 -10.31
C PRO A 300 3.81 -31.30 -11.76
N ALA A 301 3.59 -32.26 -12.66
CA ALA A 301 3.67 -32.12 -14.10
C ALA A 301 3.15 -30.75 -14.55
N GLY A 302 3.96 -30.08 -15.36
CA GLY A 302 3.82 -28.68 -15.70
C GLY A 302 2.38 -28.27 -15.98
N PHE A 303 1.92 -27.25 -15.25
CA PHE A 303 0.94 -26.34 -15.81
C PHE A 303 1.66 -25.59 -16.94
N GLU A 304 1.71 -26.18 -18.14
CA GLU A 304 1.92 -25.42 -19.35
C GLU A 304 0.73 -24.46 -19.46
N LEU A 305 0.93 -23.23 -19.02
CA LEU A 305 0.16 -22.10 -19.54
C LEU A 305 0.54 -21.99 -21.03
N THR A 306 -0.03 -22.84 -21.87
CA THR A 306 -0.34 -22.48 -23.26
C THR A 306 -1.37 -21.37 -23.19
N MET A 307 -0.91 -20.17 -22.83
CA MET A 307 -1.60 -18.96 -23.20
C MET A 307 -1.54 -18.95 -24.72
N ARG A 308 -2.61 -19.45 -25.36
CA ARG A 308 -2.91 -19.04 -26.72
C ARG A 308 -3.01 -17.52 -26.64
N ALA A 309 -1.98 -16.84 -27.16
CA ALA A 309 -2.09 -15.43 -27.49
C ALA A 309 -3.45 -15.27 -28.20
N PRO A 310 -4.34 -14.38 -27.71
CA PRO A 310 -5.55 -14.05 -28.45
C PRO A 310 -5.12 -13.77 -29.89
N ALA A 311 -5.84 -14.31 -30.88
CA ALA A 311 -5.45 -14.23 -32.29
C ALA A 311 -5.28 -12.78 -32.80
N ASP A 312 -5.69 -11.79 -31.99
CA ASP A 312 -5.65 -10.38 -32.30
C ASP A 312 -5.14 -9.51 -31.13
N ILE A 313 -3.95 -9.82 -30.61
CA ILE A 313 -3.25 -8.93 -29.67
C ILE A 313 -3.09 -7.52 -30.29
N ALA A 314 -2.84 -7.44 -31.60
CA ALA A 314 -2.70 -6.18 -32.31
C ALA A 314 -3.98 -5.33 -32.24
N GLY A 315 -5.15 -5.91 -32.52
CA GLY A 315 -6.43 -5.22 -32.43
C GLY A 315 -6.80 -4.81 -31.00
N GLN A 316 -6.49 -5.65 -30.00
CA GLN A 316 -6.67 -5.26 -28.59
C GLN A 316 -5.77 -4.07 -28.19
N MET A 317 -4.54 -4.01 -28.70
CA MET A 317 -3.64 -2.87 -28.45
C MET A 317 -4.13 -1.59 -29.15
N VAL A 318 -4.67 -1.71 -30.36
CA VAL A 318 -5.28 -0.58 -31.09
C VAL A 318 -6.51 -0.06 -30.33
N GLU A 319 -7.39 -0.95 -29.89
CA GLU A 319 -8.58 -0.56 -29.12
C GLU A 319 -8.22 0.05 -27.77
N MET A 320 -7.20 -0.47 -27.09
CA MET A 320 -6.70 0.11 -25.84
C MET A 320 -6.14 1.51 -26.05
N LYS A 321 -5.39 1.74 -27.14
CA LYS A 321 -4.90 3.07 -27.51
C LYS A 321 -6.06 4.03 -27.75
N ARG A 322 -7.11 3.60 -28.47
CA ARG A 322 -8.33 4.37 -28.71
C ARG A 322 -9.02 4.77 -27.41
N LEU A 323 -9.21 3.82 -26.49
CA LEU A 323 -9.80 4.07 -25.17
C LEU A 323 -8.96 5.03 -24.32
N THR A 324 -7.64 4.94 -24.41
CA THR A 324 -6.73 5.84 -23.69
C THR A 324 -6.84 7.28 -24.21
N GLU A 325 -6.92 7.45 -25.52
CA GLU A 325 -7.16 8.76 -26.15
C GLU A 325 -8.53 9.33 -25.77
N GLU A 326 -9.57 8.48 -25.71
CA GLU A 326 -10.93 8.85 -25.28
C GLU A 326 -10.97 9.30 -23.81
N ILE A 327 -10.33 8.55 -22.89
CA ILE A 327 -10.19 8.94 -21.49
C ILE A 327 -9.46 10.28 -21.37
N SER A 328 -8.34 10.45 -22.08
CA SER A 328 -7.59 11.70 -22.04
C SER A 328 -8.40 12.89 -22.56
N ALA A 329 -9.22 12.69 -23.59
CA ALA A 329 -10.12 13.72 -24.11
C ALA A 329 -11.22 14.08 -23.09
N LEU A 330 -11.82 13.09 -22.43
CA LEU A 330 -12.82 13.30 -21.39
C LEU A 330 -12.23 14.02 -20.16
N GLU A 331 -10.99 13.70 -19.77
CA GLU A 331 -10.30 14.41 -18.69
C GLU A 331 -10.01 15.86 -19.05
N LYS A 332 -9.57 16.14 -20.28
CA LYS A 332 -9.41 17.53 -20.76
C LYS A 332 -10.74 18.29 -20.73
N GLN A 333 -11.83 17.65 -21.16
CA GLN A 333 -13.17 18.23 -21.10
C GLN A 333 -13.59 18.51 -19.64
N ARG A 334 -13.35 17.57 -18.72
CA ARG A 334 -13.62 17.73 -17.28
C ARG A 334 -12.87 18.94 -16.71
N HIS A 335 -11.58 19.08 -17.04
CA HIS A 335 -10.78 20.24 -16.61
C HIS A 335 -11.30 21.55 -17.21
N GLY A 336 -11.71 21.56 -18.48
CA GLY A 336 -12.32 22.72 -19.13
C GLY A 336 -13.62 23.16 -18.46
N ILE A 337 -14.52 22.21 -18.14
CA ILE A 337 -15.76 22.48 -17.40
C ILE A 337 -15.45 23.03 -16.01
N LYS A 338 -14.48 22.44 -15.30
CA LYS A 338 -14.05 22.89 -13.97
C LYS A 338 -13.50 24.33 -14.02
N ALA A 339 -12.67 24.65 -15.00
CA ALA A 339 -12.14 26.00 -15.20
C ALA A 339 -13.26 27.02 -15.50
N TYR A 340 -14.20 26.66 -16.36
CA TYR A 340 -15.37 27.49 -16.67
C TYR A 340 -16.26 27.74 -15.44
N LEU A 341 -16.56 26.71 -14.65
CA LEU A 341 -17.33 26.87 -13.41
C LEU A 341 -16.62 27.78 -12.40
N VAL A 342 -15.30 27.63 -12.25
CA VAL A 342 -14.49 28.54 -11.41
C VAL A 342 -14.59 29.97 -11.91
N SER A 343 -14.52 30.22 -13.22
CA SER A 343 -14.65 31.59 -13.76
C SER A 343 -16.03 32.19 -13.50
N VAL A 344 -17.10 31.42 -13.71
CA VAL A 344 -18.48 31.88 -13.44
C VAL A 344 -18.66 32.23 -11.96
N LEU A 345 -18.17 31.39 -11.05
CA LEU A 345 -18.26 31.64 -9.61
C LEU A 345 -17.48 32.89 -9.17
N LYS A 346 -16.30 33.13 -9.76
CA LYS A 346 -15.52 34.36 -9.52
C LYS A 346 -16.29 35.60 -9.97
N THR A 347 -16.81 35.61 -11.19
CA THR A 347 -17.57 36.74 -11.75
C THR A 347 -18.83 37.05 -10.92
N LEU A 348 -19.57 36.02 -10.48
CA LEU A 348 -20.76 36.20 -9.65
C LEU A 348 -20.41 36.84 -8.29
N ALA A 349 -19.33 36.41 -7.68
CA ALA A 349 -18.94 36.93 -6.37
C ALA A 349 -18.37 38.34 -6.40
N GLU A 350 -17.63 38.70 -7.46
CA GLU A 350 -17.21 40.07 -7.74
C GLU A 350 -18.44 40.99 -7.86
N ARG A 351 -19.47 40.55 -8.58
CA ARG A 351 -20.73 41.29 -8.73
C ARG A 351 -21.47 41.46 -7.41
N GLU A 352 -21.47 40.45 -6.55
CA GLU A 352 -22.17 40.47 -5.25
C GLU A 352 -21.35 41.08 -4.11
N LYS A 353 -20.08 41.46 -4.34
CA LYS A 353 -19.12 41.89 -3.31
C LYS A 353 -19.00 40.90 -2.14
N LYS A 354 -19.18 39.59 -2.41
CA LYS A 354 -19.05 38.53 -1.41
C LYS A 354 -17.72 37.78 -1.59
N PRO A 355 -17.03 37.41 -0.50
CA PRO A 355 -15.82 36.61 -0.61
C PRO A 355 -16.14 35.18 -1.07
N VAL A 356 -15.43 34.69 -2.10
CA VAL A 356 -15.51 33.28 -2.52
C VAL A 356 -14.53 32.45 -1.72
N CYS A 357 -15.05 31.59 -0.84
CA CYS A 357 -14.28 30.43 -0.41
C CYS A 357 -14.34 29.37 -1.53
N ILE A 358 -13.34 29.37 -2.42
CA ILE A 358 -13.11 28.29 -3.38
C ILE A 358 -12.53 27.12 -2.58
N VAL A 359 -13.40 26.31 -1.97
CA VAL A 359 -13.00 25.04 -1.37
C VAL A 359 -12.74 24.05 -2.50
N ALA A 360 -11.66 23.28 -2.40
CA ALA A 360 -11.21 22.32 -3.39
C ALA A 360 -12.36 21.46 -3.97
N PHE A 361 -12.35 21.33 -5.29
CA PHE A 361 -13.34 20.66 -6.13
C PHE A 361 -13.25 19.13 -6.01
N ASP A 362 -13.62 18.55 -4.86
CA ASP A 362 -13.75 17.09 -4.80
C ASP A 362 -15.06 16.56 -4.26
N GLU A 363 -15.69 17.11 -3.22
CA GLU A 363 -17.00 16.61 -2.75
C GLU A 363 -17.86 17.72 -2.11
N GLY A 364 -17.22 18.70 -1.47
CA GLY A 364 -17.89 19.80 -0.79
C GLY A 364 -18.64 20.79 -1.70
N LEU A 365 -18.19 20.98 -2.95
CA LEU A 365 -18.87 21.87 -3.91
C LEU A 365 -20.16 21.24 -4.44
N ALA A 366 -20.20 19.92 -4.68
CA ALA A 366 -21.43 19.23 -5.07
C ALA A 366 -22.49 19.31 -3.96
N LEU A 367 -22.07 19.21 -2.70
CA LEU A 367 -22.94 19.38 -1.54
C LEU A 367 -23.45 20.84 -1.41
N LYS A 368 -22.57 21.82 -1.59
CA LYS A 368 -22.95 23.25 -1.58
C LYS A 368 -23.83 23.63 -2.76
N LEU A 369 -23.58 23.10 -3.96
CA LEU A 369 -24.45 23.27 -5.13
C LEU A 369 -25.81 22.60 -4.92
N ARG A 370 -25.88 21.44 -4.24
CA ARG A 370 -27.14 20.80 -3.82
C ARG A 370 -27.89 21.61 -2.76
N GLN A 371 -27.19 22.29 -1.87
CA GLN A 371 -27.80 23.21 -0.89
C GLN A 371 -28.28 24.50 -1.56
N TRP A 372 -27.52 25.04 -2.53
CA TRP A 372 -27.94 26.19 -3.33
C TRP A 372 -29.12 25.87 -4.27
N THR A 373 -29.17 24.70 -4.89
CA THR A 373 -30.29 24.30 -5.76
C THR A 373 -31.57 24.01 -5.00
N ARG A 374 -31.53 23.81 -3.68
CA ARG A 374 -32.73 23.58 -2.86
C ARG A 374 -33.39 24.85 -2.35
N THR A 375 -32.73 26.00 -2.37
CA THR A 375 -33.35 27.25 -1.90
C THR A 375 -33.06 28.49 -2.74
N ASP A 376 -31.93 28.67 -3.43
CA ASP A 376 -31.61 29.96 -4.07
C ASP A 376 -30.64 29.85 -5.25
N LEU A 377 -30.99 29.09 -6.30
CA LEU A 377 -30.55 29.50 -7.63
C LEU A 377 -31.50 30.63 -8.03
N ASP A 378 -31.08 31.86 -7.73
CA ASP A 378 -31.83 33.08 -8.03
C ASP A 378 -32.33 32.96 -9.48
N ARG A 379 -33.65 32.84 -9.62
CA ARG A 379 -34.33 32.62 -10.90
C ARG A 379 -33.93 33.69 -11.91
N ARG A 380 -33.52 34.88 -11.43
CA ARG A 380 -32.97 35.97 -12.24
C ARG A 380 -31.59 35.65 -12.83
N ALA A 381 -30.69 35.03 -12.08
CA ALA A 381 -29.35 34.68 -12.54
C ALA A 381 -29.41 33.58 -13.61
N TYR A 382 -30.22 32.54 -13.42
CA TYR A 382 -30.45 31.52 -14.44
C TYR A 382 -31.12 32.13 -15.69
N ASN A 383 -32.12 33.00 -15.51
CA ASN A 383 -32.80 33.63 -16.64
C ASN A 383 -31.91 34.60 -17.44
N ALA A 384 -30.85 35.15 -16.83
CA ALA A 384 -29.89 36.02 -17.48
C ALA A 384 -28.82 35.28 -18.31
N LEU A 385 -28.74 33.94 -18.20
CA LEU A 385 -27.84 33.13 -19.03
C LEU A 385 -28.30 33.12 -20.50
N SER A 386 -27.32 32.99 -21.40
CA SER A 386 -27.58 32.75 -22.82
C SER A 386 -28.32 31.41 -23.01
N PRO A 387 -29.00 31.21 -24.14
CA PRO A 387 -29.61 29.92 -24.46
C PRO A 387 -28.60 28.76 -24.46
N GLU A 388 -27.36 28.97 -24.93
CA GLU A 388 -26.34 27.93 -24.91
C GLU A 388 -25.90 27.57 -23.48
N ASP A 389 -25.70 28.57 -22.61
CA ASP A 389 -25.28 28.35 -21.22
C ASP A 389 -26.39 27.67 -20.40
N LYS A 390 -27.66 28.02 -20.64
CA LYS A 390 -28.82 27.33 -20.04
C LYS A 390 -28.84 25.84 -20.41
N ALA A 391 -28.57 25.53 -21.69
CA ALA A 391 -28.54 24.14 -22.16
C ALA A 391 -27.41 23.34 -21.50
N VAL A 392 -26.25 23.95 -21.23
CA VAL A 392 -25.14 23.33 -20.51
C VAL A 392 -25.50 23.07 -19.05
N VAL A 393 -26.09 24.05 -18.36
CA VAL A 393 -26.54 23.92 -16.97
C VAL A 393 -27.63 22.84 -16.84
N ASP A 394 -28.62 22.83 -17.72
CA ASP A 394 -29.70 21.85 -17.73
C ASP A 394 -29.18 20.44 -18.02
N LYS A 395 -28.22 20.30 -18.92
CA LYS A 395 -27.56 19.02 -19.22
C LYS A 395 -26.78 18.50 -18.01
N ALA A 396 -26.07 19.37 -17.30
CA ALA A 396 -25.35 19.03 -16.08
C ALA A 396 -26.30 18.63 -14.93
N LEU A 397 -27.41 19.35 -14.75
CA LEU A 397 -28.42 19.03 -13.75
C LEU A 397 -29.12 17.70 -14.05
N LYS A 398 -29.47 17.43 -15.32
CA LYS A 398 -30.11 16.16 -15.73
C LYS A 398 -29.19 14.94 -15.56
N THR A 399 -27.88 15.08 -15.80
CA THR A 399 -26.91 13.99 -15.63
C THR A 399 -26.61 13.69 -14.16
N THR A 400 -26.75 14.67 -13.27
CA THR A 400 -26.47 14.52 -11.83
C THR A 400 -27.63 13.87 -11.05
N VAL A 401 -28.84 13.87 -11.59
CA VAL A 401 -30.07 13.40 -10.89
C VAL A 401 -30.31 11.89 -11.06
N TYR A 402 -29.67 11.21 -12.02
CA TYR A 402 -30.02 9.83 -12.38
C TYR A 402 -29.25 8.70 -11.68
N GLN A 403 -28.49 8.96 -10.60
CA GLN A 403 -27.66 7.92 -9.99
C GLN A 403 -27.75 7.79 -8.47
N TYR A 404 -28.90 8.01 -7.82
CA TYR A 404 -29.10 7.47 -6.46
C TYR A 404 -30.58 7.13 -6.22
N PRO A 405 -30.93 5.88 -5.83
CA PRO A 405 -32.31 5.57 -5.43
C PRO A 405 -32.67 6.41 -4.20
N VAL A 406 -33.83 7.04 -4.27
CA VAL A 406 -34.42 7.80 -3.17
C VAL A 406 -34.60 6.87 -1.98
N VAL A 407 -33.84 7.11 -0.91
CA VAL A 407 -34.03 6.45 0.39
C VAL A 407 -35.46 6.77 0.85
N GLN A 408 -36.33 5.76 0.81
CA GLN A 408 -37.67 5.85 1.37
C GLN A 408 -37.54 6.11 2.88
N LYS A 409 -38.29 7.11 3.36
CA LYS A 409 -38.32 7.52 4.77
C LYS A 409 -38.74 6.33 5.64
N ILE A 410 -37.85 5.89 6.52
CA ILE A 410 -38.17 5.00 7.62
C ILE A 410 -39.07 5.77 8.60
N PRO A 411 -40.29 5.30 8.90
CA PRO A 411 -41.14 5.96 9.90
C PRO A 411 -40.51 5.81 11.29
N ARG A 412 -40.56 6.90 12.08
CA ARG A 412 -40.06 6.90 13.46
C ARG A 412 -40.94 5.98 14.33
N PRO A 413 -40.36 5.24 15.29
CA PRO A 413 -41.15 4.49 16.27
C PRO A 413 -41.89 5.48 17.18
N THR A 414 -43.16 5.18 17.45
CA THR A 414 -43.99 5.79 18.50
C THR A 414 -43.61 5.30 19.87
#